data_AF-A0A968QXP5-F1
#
_entry.id   AF-A0A968QXP5-F1
#
_cell.length_a   1.000
_cell.length_b   1.000
_cell.length_c   1.000
_cell.angle_alpha   90.00
_cell.angle_beta   90.00
_cell.angle_gamma   90.00
#
_symmetry.space_group_name_H-M   'P 1'
#
loop_
_entity.id
_entity.type
_entity.pdbx_description
1 polymer ?
#
loop_
_entity_poly.entity_id
_entity_poly.type
_entity_poly.pdbx_seq_one_letter_code
_entity_poly.pdbx_strand_id
1 'polypeptide(L)'
;MLGFDRITFDSNIMGGRACIRGMRVTVSLIVNLFANDMSIDEIIKSYPYLEKEDVRQAIRYAYKVGQLSSGRAAELAGMPRVEFLLTLGRYKVFPFQDELNELEAQYA
;
A
#
# COMPACT_ATOMS: atom_id res chain seq x y z
N MET A 1 9.54 9.32 0.08
CA MET A 1 8.48 9.28 -0.95
C MET A 1 7.33 10.16 -0.50
N LEU A 2 6.81 11.07 -1.34
CA LEU A 2 5.70 11.93 -0.94
C LEU A 2 4.44 11.08 -0.70
N GLY A 3 3.81 11.21 0.47
CA GLY A 3 2.52 10.62 0.81
C GLY A 3 2.55 9.37 1.69
N PHE A 4 3.66 8.63 1.76
CA PHE A 4 3.78 7.41 2.59
C PHE A 4 4.84 7.61 3.67
N ASP A 5 4.42 7.87 4.91
CA ASP A 5 5.29 8.05 6.08
C ASP A 5 5.59 6.74 6.83
N ARG A 6 4.78 5.69 6.61
CA ARG A 6 5.00 4.35 7.19
C ARG A 6 5.80 3.42 6.29
N ILE A 7 5.98 3.78 5.01
CA ILE A 7 6.72 2.96 4.04
C ILE A 7 8.11 3.54 3.80
N THR A 8 9.12 2.75 4.11
CA THR A 8 10.54 3.11 4.04
C THR A 8 11.28 2.24 3.03
N PHE A 9 12.42 2.74 2.53
CA PHE A 9 13.30 2.06 1.59
C PHE A 9 14.73 2.27 2.05
N ASP A 10 15.45 1.18 2.33
CA ASP A 10 16.86 1.22 2.71
C ASP A 10 17.56 0.03 2.06
N SER A 11 18.60 0.29 1.27
CA SER A 11 19.38 -0.75 0.58
C SER A 11 19.99 -1.76 1.54
N ASN A 12 20.28 -1.36 2.78
CA ASN A 12 20.83 -2.23 3.83
C ASN A 12 19.75 -3.10 4.50
N ILE A 13 18.46 -2.80 4.29
CA ILE A 13 17.33 -3.50 4.90
C ILE A 13 16.57 -4.24 3.80
N MET A 14 16.57 -5.57 3.87
CA MET A 14 15.81 -6.42 2.94
C MET A 14 16.09 -6.11 1.46
N GLY A 15 17.28 -5.59 1.12
CA GLY A 15 17.71 -5.27 -0.25
C GLY A 15 16.98 -4.07 -0.87
N GLY A 16 16.57 -3.07 -0.09
CA GLY A 16 15.92 -1.87 -0.63
C GLY A 16 14.42 -2.02 -0.92
N ARG A 17 13.82 -3.17 -0.57
CA ARG A 17 12.37 -3.39 -0.73
C ARG A 17 11.56 -2.44 0.16
N ALA A 18 10.33 -2.15 -0.25
CA ALA A 18 9.38 -1.37 0.54
C ALA A 18 9.11 -2.07 1.88
N CYS A 19 9.49 -1.41 2.96
CA CYS A 19 9.43 -1.93 4.33
C CYS A 19 8.61 -1.02 5.24
N ILE A 20 8.00 -1.59 6.28
CA ILE A 20 7.26 -0.83 7.30
C ILE A 20 8.25 -0.14 8.24
N ARG A 21 8.27 1.20 8.30
CA ARG A 21 9.01 2.01 9.31
C ARG A 21 10.46 1.56 9.58
N GLY A 22 11.21 1.13 8.57
CA GLY A 22 12.58 0.62 8.69
C GLY A 22 12.68 -0.79 9.30
N MET A 23 11.56 -1.45 9.56
CA MET A 23 11.49 -2.83 10.05
C MET A 23 11.77 -3.83 8.92
N ARG A 24 12.18 -5.05 9.28
CA ARG A 24 12.33 -6.17 8.35
C ARG A 24 10.99 -6.83 7.99
N VAL A 25 9.94 -6.02 7.87
CA VAL A 25 8.58 -6.40 7.43
C VAL A 25 8.33 -5.70 6.10
N THR A 26 8.24 -6.46 5.02
CA THR A 26 8.01 -5.89 3.68
C THR A 26 6.53 -5.64 3.44
N VAL A 27 6.20 -4.70 2.55
CA VAL A 27 4.82 -4.53 2.08
C VAL A 27 4.29 -5.81 1.44
N SER A 28 5.13 -6.51 0.66
CA SER A 28 4.75 -7.80 0.06
C SER A 28 4.43 -8.87 1.10
N LEU A 29 5.07 -8.87 2.28
CA LEU A 29 4.69 -9.75 3.38
C LEU A 29 3.26 -9.44 3.84
N ILE A 30 2.92 -8.17 4.07
CA ILE A 30 1.56 -7.77 4.46
C ILE A 30 0.53 -8.22 3.41
N VAL A 31 0.83 -8.01 2.12
CA VAL A 31 -0.04 -8.48 1.02
C VAL A 31 -0.19 -10.01 1.03
N ASN A 32 0.89 -10.75 1.29
CA ASN A 32 0.83 -12.21 1.40
C ASN A 32 0.01 -12.68 2.60
N LEU A 33 0.03 -11.98 3.75
CA LEU A 33 -0.82 -12.33 4.89
C LEU A 33 -2.30 -12.19 4.52
N PHE A 34 -2.67 -11.14 3.78
CA PHE A 34 -4.02 -10.99 3.23
C PHE A 34 -4.38 -12.04 2.18
N ALA A 35 -3.41 -12.55 1.42
CA ALA A 35 -3.62 -13.66 0.50
C ALA A 35 -3.84 -15.00 1.22
N ASN A 36 -3.51 -15.07 2.52
CA ASN A 36 -3.80 -16.20 3.41
C ASN A 36 -5.02 -15.89 4.32
N ASP A 37 -5.94 -15.04 3.84
CA ASP A 37 -7.20 -14.70 4.49
C ASP A 37 -7.09 -14.07 5.90
N MET A 38 -5.93 -13.53 6.27
CA MET A 38 -5.78 -12.82 7.54
C MET A 38 -6.42 -11.43 7.47
N SER A 39 -7.25 -11.11 8.45
CA SER A 39 -7.76 -9.76 8.68
C SER A 39 -6.69 -8.81 9.25
N ILE A 40 -6.93 -7.50 9.17
CA ILE A 40 -6.04 -6.50 9.80
C ILE A 40 -5.84 -6.81 11.29
N ASP A 41 -6.91 -7.15 12.00
CA ASP A 41 -6.83 -7.39 13.45
C ASP A 41 -6.03 -8.64 13.79
N GLU A 42 -6.13 -9.71 12.98
CA GLU A 42 -5.29 -10.90 13.11
C GLU A 42 -3.83 -10.62 12.79
N ILE A 43 -3.56 -9.81 11.76
CA ILE A 43 -2.19 -9.37 11.44
C ILE A 43 -1.59 -8.62 12.64
N ILE A 44 -2.31 -7.66 13.22
CA ILE A 44 -1.82 -6.93 14.41
C ILE A 44 -1.65 -7.86 15.61
N LYS A 45 -2.53 -8.84 15.80
CA LYS A 45 -2.39 -9.83 16.88
C LYS A 45 -1.13 -10.69 16.71
N SER A 46 -0.82 -11.13 15.49
CA SER A 46 0.38 -11.91 15.19
C SER A 46 1.66 -11.08 15.17
N TYR A 47 1.54 -9.79 14.85
CA TYR A 47 2.64 -8.84 14.75
C TYR A 47 2.36 -7.61 15.63
N PRO A 48 2.43 -7.73 16.97
CA PRO A 48 1.97 -6.70 17.92
C PRO A 48 2.78 -5.41 17.91
N TYR A 49 3.92 -5.39 17.23
CA TYR A 49 4.74 -4.19 17.01
C TYR A 49 4.30 -3.36 15.79
N LEU A 50 3.37 -3.89 14.98
CA LEU A 50 2.73 -3.15 13.90
C LEU A 50 1.53 -2.36 14.44
N GLU A 51 1.27 -1.22 13.80
CA GLU A 51 0.05 -0.45 14.00
C GLU A 51 -0.94 -0.70 12.86
N LYS A 52 -2.25 -0.56 13.11
CA LYS A 52 -3.26 -0.71 12.04
C LYS A 52 -2.97 0.20 10.85
N GLU A 53 -2.43 1.40 11.10
CA GLU A 53 -2.09 2.33 10.02
C GLU A 53 -0.91 1.84 9.17
N ASP A 54 0.05 1.09 9.73
CA ASP A 54 1.12 0.47 8.95
C ASP A 54 0.55 -0.48 7.88
N VAL A 55 -0.41 -1.31 8.29
CA VAL A 55 -1.10 -2.26 7.41
C VAL A 55 -1.95 -1.52 6.36
N ARG A 56 -2.70 -0.49 6.76
CA ARG A 56 -3.51 0.31 5.84
C ARG A 56 -2.66 1.05 4.81
N GLN A 57 -1.50 1.57 5.22
CA GLN A 57 -0.58 2.22 4.28
C GLN A 57 0.08 1.23 3.33
N ALA A 58 0.40 0.02 3.82
CA ALA A 58 0.89 -1.06 2.98
C ALA A 58 -0.11 -1.42 1.86
N ILE A 59 -1.42 -1.50 2.16
CA ILE A 59 -2.47 -1.74 1.15
C ILE A 59 -2.47 -0.65 0.07
N ARG A 60 -2.44 0.62 0.49
CA ARG A 60 -2.44 1.76 -0.46
C ARG A 60 -1.16 1.80 -1.31
N TYR A 61 -0.03 1.48 -0.69
CA TYR A 61 1.23 1.38 -1.41
C TYR A 61 1.20 0.24 -2.42
N ALA A 62 0.71 -0.93 -2.03
CA ALA A 62 0.57 -2.09 -2.90
C ALA A 62 -0.35 -1.80 -4.10
N TYR A 63 -1.47 -1.07 -3.88
CA TYR A 63 -2.28 -0.56 -4.99
C TYR A 63 -1.48 0.39 -5.91
N LYS A 64 -0.77 1.37 -5.34
CA LYS A 64 0.03 2.34 -6.11
C LYS A 64 1.04 1.67 -7.04
N VAL A 65 1.67 0.58 -6.60
CA VAL A 65 2.70 -0.13 -7.39
C VAL A 65 2.12 -1.29 -8.21
N GLY A 66 0.80 -1.37 -8.36
CA GLY A 66 0.13 -2.37 -9.19
C GLY A 66 0.09 -3.79 -8.61
N GLN A 67 0.43 -3.99 -7.33
CA GLN A 67 0.32 -5.29 -6.66
C GLN A 67 -1.12 -5.66 -6.30
N LEU A 68 -2.00 -4.66 -6.14
CA LEU A 68 -3.42 -4.86 -5.85
C LEU A 68 -4.28 -4.08 -6.84
N SER A 69 -5.42 -4.67 -7.24
CA SER A 69 -6.47 -3.92 -7.91
C SER A 69 -7.18 -2.97 -6.93
N SER A 70 -7.85 -1.92 -7.42
CA SER A 70 -8.60 -1.01 -6.55
C SER A 70 -9.75 -1.71 -5.82
N GLY A 71 -10.36 -2.74 -6.42
CA GLY A 71 -11.38 -3.56 -5.77
C GLY A 71 -10.81 -4.35 -4.59
N ARG A 72 -9.72 -5.09 -4.80
CA ARG A 72 -9.07 -5.87 -3.73
C ARG A 72 -8.50 -4.96 -2.64
N ALA A 73 -7.88 -3.84 -3.01
CA ALA A 73 -7.34 -2.90 -2.03
C ALA A 73 -8.44 -2.31 -1.13
N ALA A 74 -9.61 -1.99 -1.69
CA ALA A 74 -10.75 -1.50 -0.92
C ALA A 74 -11.33 -2.57 0.02
N GLU A 75 -11.49 -3.80 -0.48
CA GLU A 75 -11.91 -4.95 0.31
C GLU A 75 -11.00 -5.16 1.53
N LEU A 76 -9.68 -5.21 1.31
CA LEU A 76 -8.69 -5.38 2.39
C LEU A 76 -8.65 -4.19 3.36
N ALA A 77 -8.94 -2.98 2.87
CA ALA A 77 -9.04 -1.79 3.71
C ALA A 77 -10.35 -1.73 4.52
N GLY A 78 -11.30 -2.63 4.28
CA GLY A 78 -12.58 -2.70 4.97
C GLY A 78 -13.51 -1.53 4.66
N MET A 79 -13.45 -0.99 3.43
CA MET A 79 -14.28 0.15 3.02
C MET A 79 -14.78 0.02 1.57
N PRO A 80 -15.87 0.69 1.20
CA PRO A 80 -16.34 0.74 -0.19
C PRO A 80 -15.25 1.21 -1.16
N ARG A 81 -15.24 0.66 -2.39
CA ARG A 81 -14.24 0.99 -3.42
C ARG A 81 -14.13 2.50 -3.70
N VAL A 82 -15.27 3.19 -3.79
CA VAL A 82 -15.29 4.64 -4.01
C VAL A 82 -14.64 5.38 -2.85
N GLU A 83 -14.93 4.99 -1.60
CA GLU A 83 -14.31 5.60 -0.42
C GLU A 83 -12.80 5.38 -0.40
N PHE A 84 -12.35 4.15 -0.68
CA PHE A 84 -10.93 3.83 -0.79
C PHE A 84 -10.23 4.76 -1.79
N LEU A 85 -10.79 4.90 -3.00
CA LEU A 85 -10.24 5.76 -4.06
C LEU A 85 -10.16 7.22 -3.63
N LEU A 86 -11.19 7.74 -2.95
CA LEU A 86 -11.17 9.10 -2.41
C LEU A 86 -10.07 9.29 -1.36
N THR A 87 -9.72 8.26 -0.59
CA THR A 87 -8.64 8.35 0.41
C THR A 87 -7.24 8.45 -0.22
N LEU A 88 -7.06 8.02 -1.47
CA LEU A 88 -5.76 7.96 -2.15
C LEU A 88 -5.16 9.34 -2.42
N GLY A 89 -6.00 10.38 -2.54
CA GLY A 89 -5.54 11.76 -2.70
C GLY A 89 -4.60 12.21 -1.58
N ARG A 90 -4.79 11.72 -0.34
CA ARG A 90 -3.90 11.99 0.80
C ARG A 90 -2.48 11.46 0.60
N TYR A 91 -2.34 10.38 -0.16
CA TYR A 91 -1.08 9.69 -0.41
C TYR A 91 -0.43 10.13 -1.73
N LYS A 92 -0.97 11.17 -2.38
CA LYS A 92 -0.59 11.61 -3.73
C LYS A 92 -0.58 10.41 -4.71
N VAL A 93 -1.57 9.54 -4.58
CA VAL A 93 -1.81 8.42 -5.50
C VAL A 93 -2.99 8.82 -6.36
N PHE A 94 -2.73 9.05 -7.64
CA PHE A 94 -3.76 9.31 -8.62
C PHE A 94 -4.21 7.96 -9.21
N PRO A 95 -5.50 7.59 -9.13
CA PRO A 95 -5.99 6.32 -9.66
C PRO A 95 -5.80 6.15 -11.17
N PHE A 96 -5.62 7.26 -11.89
CA PHE A 96 -5.45 7.33 -13.34
C PHE A 96 -4.08 7.89 -13.73
N GLN A 97 -3.06 7.57 -12.94
CA GLN A 97 -1.72 8.12 -13.17
C GLN A 97 -1.15 7.64 -14.50
N ASP A 98 -1.39 6.38 -14.88
CA ASP A 98 -0.89 5.82 -16.13
C ASP A 98 -1.55 6.49 -17.34
N GLU A 99 -2.88 6.66 -17.31
CA GLU A 99 -3.61 7.38 -18.36
C GLU A 99 -3.17 8.85 -18.46
N LEU A 100 -2.89 9.50 -17.32
CA LEU A 100 -2.36 10.85 -17.30
C LEU A 100 -0.97 10.90 -17.95
N ASN A 101 -0.08 9.97 -17.60
CA ASN A 101 1.27 9.89 -18.16
C ASN A 101 1.21 9.63 -19.68
N GLU A 102 0.32 8.75 -20.14
CA GLU A 102 0.09 8.48 -21.56
C GLU A 102 -0.39 9.72 -22.30
N LEU A 103 -1.35 10.45 -21.71
CA LEU A 103 -1.85 11.69 -22.26
C LEU A 103 -0.73 12.74 -22.34
N GLU A 104 0.01 12.96 -21.26
CA GLU A 104 1.14 13.89 -21.23
C GLU A 104 2.20 13.54 -22.28
N ALA A 105 2.53 12.25 -22.46
CA ALA A 105 3.47 11.81 -23.48
C ALA A 105 2.95 11.99 -24.92
N GLN A 106 1.64 11.93 -25.14
CA GLN A 106 1.03 12.15 -26.45
C GLN A 106 1.02 13.63 -26.86
N TYR A 107 0.99 14.55 -25.90
CA TYR A 107 0.92 16.00 -26.13
C TYR A 107 2.22 16.77 -25.79
N ALA A 108 3.31 16.07 -25.48
CA ALA A 108 4.65 16.62 -25.26
C ALA A 108 5.53 16.52 -26.52
#